data_AF-A0A971N0X1-F1
#
_entry.id   AF-A0A971N0X1-F1
#
_cell.length_a   1.000
_cell.length_b   1.000
_cell.length_c   1.000
_cell.angle_alpha   90.00
_cell.angle_beta   90.00
_cell.angle_gamma   90.00
#
_symmetry.space_group_name_H-M   'P 1'
#
loop_
_entity.id
_entity.type
_entity.pdbx_description
1 polymer ?
#
loop_
_entity_poly.entity_id
_entity_poly.type
_entity_poly.pdbx_seq_one_letter_code
_entity_poly.pdbx_strand_id
1 'polypeptide(L)' 'QVPEGKKSVMLRFWMGSDEKTLSSEDIEQRLKAIIKALNKATGAEIRQ' A
#
# COMPACT_ATOMS: atom_id res chain seq x y z
N GLN A 1 5.04 4.22 -19.58
CA GLN A 1 5.79 2.99 -19.92
C GLN A 1 6.53 2.50 -18.68
N VAL A 2 6.50 1.19 -18.38
CA VAL A 2 7.26 0.63 -17.24
C VAL A 2 8.70 0.39 -17.73
N PRO A 3 9.74 0.82 -16.99
CA PRO A 3 11.14 0.62 -17.39
C PRO A 3 11.45 -0.88 -17.58
N GLU A 4 12.36 -1.20 -18.50
CA GLU A 4 12.85 -2.57 -18.65
C GLU A 4 13.42 -3.10 -17.33
N GLY A 5 13.01 -4.32 -16.96
CA GLY A 5 13.37 -4.93 -15.67
C GLY A 5 12.46 -4.54 -14.48
N LYS A 6 11.59 -3.54 -14.62
CA LYS A 6 10.55 -3.25 -13.61
C LYS A 6 9.21 -3.87 -14.02
N LYS A 7 8.42 -4.29 -13.03
CA LYS A 7 7.05 -4.81 -13.22
C LYS A 7 6.07 -3.91 -12.48
N SER A 8 5.03 -3.46 -13.17
CA SER A 8 3.89 -2.79 -12.52
C SER A 8 2.94 -3.84 -11.98
N VAL A 9 2.58 -3.74 -10.70
CA VAL A 9 1.62 -4.63 -10.04
C VAL A 9 0.58 -3.79 -9.33
N MET A 10 -0.69 -4.20 -9.46
CA MET A 10 -1.79 -3.59 -8.72
C MET A 10 -2.09 -4.50 -7.52
N LEU A 11 -2.01 -3.94 -6.32
CA LEU A 11 -2.29 -4.64 -5.07
C LEU A 11 -3.63 -4.13 -4.53
N ARG A 12 -4.55 -5.05 -4.25
CA ARG A 12 -5.81 -4.74 -3.57
C ARG A 12 -5.72 -5.28 -2.14
N PHE A 13 -5.87 -4.38 -1.17
CA PHE A 13 -5.92 -4.75 0.24
C PHE A 13 -7.36 -4.68 0.73
N TRP A 14 -7.76 -5.68 1.51
CA TRP A 14 -9.02 -5.64 2.24
C TRP A 14 -8.71 -5.27 3.68
N MET A 15 -9.19 -4.10 4.11
CA MET A 15 -8.97 -3.58 5.45
C MET A 15 -10.29 -3.58 6.19
N GLY A 16 -10.46 -4.55 7.08
CA GLY A 16 -11.55 -4.63 8.04
C GLY A 16 -10.99 -4.60 9.47
N SER A 17 -11.79 -4.15 10.42
CA SER A 17 -11.48 -4.27 11.84
C SER A 17 -12.71 -4.84 12.54
N ASP A 18 -12.48 -5.83 13.38
CA ASP A 18 -13.53 -6.53 14.13
C ASP A 18 -14.02 -5.68 15.33
N GLU A 19 -13.15 -4.78 15.82
CA GLU A 19 -13.38 -3.98 17.02
C GLU A 19 -14.04 -2.62 16.73
N LYS A 20 -13.84 -2.04 15.54
CA LYS A 20 -14.40 -0.72 15.20
C LYS A 20 -14.52 -0.51 13.69
N THR A 21 -15.47 0.34 13.30
CA THR A 21 -15.49 0.91 11.94
C THR A 21 -14.21 1.71 11.72
N LEU A 22 -13.46 1.37 10.69
CA LEU A 22 -12.27 2.11 10.32
C LEU A 22 -12.67 3.45 9.70
N SER A 23 -12.26 4.55 10.32
CA SER A 23 -12.36 5.88 9.72
C SER A 23 -11.39 5.99 8.54
N SER A 24 -11.68 6.91 7.61
CA SER A 24 -10.81 7.18 6.45
C SER A 24 -9.34 7.44 6.88
N GLU A 25 -9.15 8.15 8.00
CA GLU A 25 -7.83 8.42 8.57
C GLU A 25 -7.10 7.15 9.05
N ASP A 26 -7.79 6.21 9.72
CA ASP A 26 -7.22 4.93 10.13
C ASP A 26 -6.78 4.11 8.91
N ILE A 27 -7.60 4.12 7.84
CA ILE A 27 -7.29 3.44 6.58
C ILE A 27 -6.03 4.04 5.94
N GLU A 28 -5.95 5.37 5.84
CA GLU A 28 -4.78 6.05 5.29
C GLU A 28 -3.50 5.80 6.10
N GLN A 29 -3.57 5.82 7.43
CA GLN A 29 -2.42 5.53 8.30
C GLN A 29 -1.91 4.10 8.07
N ARG A 30 -2.82 3.12 8.01
CA ARG A 30 -2.47 1.72 7.70
C ARG A 30 -1.92 1.57 6.30
N LEU A 31 -2.51 2.25 5.32
CA LEU A 31 -2.04 2.27 3.94
C LEU A 31 -0.61 2.84 3.87
N LYS A 32 -0.34 3.98 4.51
CA LYS A 32 1.01 4.58 4.58
C LYS A 32 2.02 3.65 5.23
N ALA A 33 1.63 2.91 6.28
CA ALA A 33 2.50 1.92 6.91
C ALA A 33 2.86 0.77 5.95
N ILE A 34 1.88 0.23 5.21
CA ILE A 34 2.08 -0.81 4.20
C ILE A 34 2.98 -0.30 3.07
N ILE A 35 2.72 0.91 2.58
CA ILE A 35 3.52 1.58 1.55
C ILE A 35 4.97 1.70 1.99
N LYS A 36 5.21 2.16 3.23
CA LYS A 36 6.54 2.32 3.80
C LYS A 36 7.25 0.97 3.94
N ALA A 37 6.54 -0.08 4.35
CA ALA A 37 7.09 -1.44 4.42
C ALA A 37 7.46 -1.98 3.04
N LEU A 38 6.58 -1.81 2.03
CA LEU A 38 6.84 -2.22 0.66
C LEU A 38 8.04 -1.47 0.06
N ASN A 39 8.09 -0.15 0.25
CA ASN A 39 9.22 0.65 -0.21
C ASN A 39 10.53 0.20 0.44
N LYS A 40 10.54 -0.08 1.74
CA LYS A 40 11.73 -0.58 2.44
C LYS A 40 12.14 -1.99 2.00
N ALA A 41 11.17 -2.87 1.73
CA ALA A 41 11.42 -4.26 1.38
C ALA A 41 11.86 -4.44 -0.09
N THR A 42 11.27 -3.67 -1.00
CA THR A 42 11.45 -3.89 -2.45
C THR A 42 12.03 -2.69 -3.18
N GLY A 43 12.24 -1.54 -2.52
CA GLY A 43 12.61 -0.29 -3.18
C GLY A 43 11.53 0.21 -4.15
N ALA A 44 10.28 -0.24 -3.98
CA ALA A 44 9.22 0.06 -4.93
C ALA A 44 8.77 1.53 -4.81
N GLU A 45 8.74 2.20 -5.97
CA GLU A 45 8.13 3.52 -6.11
C GLU A 45 6.63 3.34 -6.35
N ILE A 46 5.82 3.67 -5.35
CA ILE A 46 4.36 3.59 -5.47
C ILE A 46 3.90 4.81 -6.26
N ARG A 47 3.19 4.53 -7.35
CA ARG A 47 2.55 5.55 -8.20
C ARG A 47 1.10 5.64 -7.77
N GLN A 48 0.72 6.77 -7.20
CA GLN A 48 -0.68 7.11 -6.85
C GLN A 48 -1.29 7.92 -7.99
#